data_AF-A0A1B3MVF7-F1
#
_entry.id   AF-A0A1B3MVF7-F1
#
_cell.length_a   1.000
_cell.length_b   1.000
_cell.length_c   1.000
_cell.angle_alpha   90.00
_cell.angle_beta   90.00
_cell.angle_gamma   90.00
#
_symmetry.space_group_name_H-M   'P 1'
#
loop_
_entity.id
_entity.type
_entity.pdbx_description
1 polymer ?
#
loop_
_entity_poly.entity_id
_entity_poly.type
_entity_poly.pdbx_seq_one_letter_code
_entity_poly.pdbx_strand_id
1 'polypeptide(L)'
;MLHFASDSDEMAIPLGNVPTCGRKSRMQVAVTGGLLLWAVTASIQLYVARQDAREATVQTYNMGRVAAFRDSGADLDKKVAAFNDAAAEGQSLSEVRQNVREAMADHAAKTFAMQDAFGKTATNRYSDELKALQTAVEETTDATNSGAVITALSKVYVARTKLADDVTKKATA
;
A
#
# COMPACT_ATOMS: atom_id res chain seq x y z
N MET A 1 28.70 1.54 50.70
CA MET A 1 30.05 2.05 51.03
C MET A 1 30.61 2.63 49.75
N LEU A 2 30.91 3.94 49.75
CA LEU A 2 31.78 4.71 48.81
C LEU A 2 31.30 4.78 47.33
N HIS A 3 30.76 5.88 46.78
CA HIS A 3 31.28 7.25 46.51
C HIS A 3 32.44 7.36 45.50
N PHE A 4 32.42 8.48 44.75
CA PHE A 4 33.23 8.96 43.60
C PHE A 4 32.61 8.64 42.21
N ALA A 5 32.00 9.57 41.45
CA ALA A 5 32.46 10.91 40.97
C ALA A 5 33.76 10.75 40.15
N SER A 6 34.04 11.42 39.03
CA SER A 6 33.55 12.59 38.31
C SER A 6 34.26 12.53 36.93
N ASP A 7 34.01 13.52 36.08
CA ASP A 7 34.81 13.97 34.93
C ASP A 7 34.32 13.49 33.56
N SER A 8 34.27 14.30 32.51
CA SER A 8 34.44 15.74 32.21
C SER A 8 34.04 15.81 30.71
N ASP A 9 33.48 16.86 30.11
CA ASP A 9 33.86 18.26 30.13
C ASP A 9 32.64 19.11 29.70
N GLU A 10 32.28 20.07 30.55
CA GLU A 10 31.92 21.42 30.10
C GLU A 10 33.10 22.02 29.35
N MET A 11 32.89 22.65 28.20
CA MET A 11 33.62 23.85 27.78
C MET A 11 32.95 24.40 26.51
N ALA A 12 32.84 25.71 26.27
CA ALA A 12 32.86 26.91 27.08
C ALA A 12 32.44 28.00 26.08
N ILE A 13 31.61 28.93 26.52
CA ILE A 13 31.24 30.14 25.77
C ILE A 13 32.46 31.06 25.71
N PRO A 14 32.94 31.52 24.54
CA PRO A 14 33.84 32.66 24.50
C PRO A 14 33.00 33.96 24.47
N LEU A 15 32.77 34.52 25.65
CA LEU A 15 32.59 35.96 25.81
C LEU A 15 33.98 36.59 25.78
N GLY A 16 34.31 37.26 24.68
CA GLY A 16 35.61 37.89 24.48
C GLY A 16 35.52 39.19 23.69
N ASN A 17 35.55 40.29 24.42
CA ASN A 17 36.04 41.63 24.09
C ASN A 17 35.39 42.47 22.96
N VAL A 18 34.75 43.53 23.46
CA VAL A 18 34.47 44.81 22.81
C VAL A 18 35.78 45.52 22.40
N PRO A 19 35.78 46.26 21.28
CA PRO A 19 36.40 47.57 21.26
C PRO A 19 35.39 48.66 20.89
N THR A 20 35.43 49.73 21.68
CA THR A 20 34.74 51.00 21.49
C THR A 20 35.38 51.81 20.34
N CYS A 21 34.57 52.43 19.48
CA CYS A 21 34.83 53.77 18.96
C CYS A 21 33.61 54.26 18.15
N GLY A 22 33.02 55.37 18.62
CA GLY A 22 31.84 55.96 17.99
C GLY A 22 32.16 56.76 16.72
N ARG A 23 31.10 57.05 15.96
CA ARG A 23 30.75 58.38 15.42
C ARG A 23 29.61 58.24 14.39
N LYS A 24 28.47 58.84 14.75
CA LYS A 24 27.43 59.44 13.88
C LYS A 24 27.17 58.79 12.51
N SER A 25 25.96 58.25 12.34
CA SER A 25 24.92 58.88 11.50
C SER A 25 23.57 58.15 11.59
N ARG A 26 22.53 58.98 11.51
CA ARG A 26 21.11 58.76 11.16
C ARG A 26 20.84 57.39 10.50
N MET A 27 19.73 56.69 10.73
CA MET A 27 18.35 57.16 10.61
C MET A 27 17.44 56.00 11.06
N GLN A 28 16.38 56.28 11.82
CA GLN A 28 15.33 55.30 12.09
C GLN A 28 14.62 54.95 10.78
N VAL A 29 14.50 53.65 10.46
CA VAL A 29 13.33 53.13 9.73
C VAL A 29 12.93 51.80 10.37
N ALA A 30 11.70 51.84 10.89
CA ALA A 30 10.84 50.78 11.41
C ALA A 30 11.18 49.33 11.02
N VAL A 31 11.39 48.49 12.03
CA VAL A 31 11.22 47.03 11.95
C VAL A 31 10.09 46.64 12.90
N THR A 32 8.87 47.01 12.54
CA THR A 32 7.65 46.66 13.28
C THR A 32 6.64 45.90 12.39
N GLY A 33 7.12 45.22 11.35
CA GLY A 33 6.28 44.45 10.43
C GLY A 33 6.75 43.01 10.12
N GLY A 34 7.89 42.58 10.65
CA GLY A 34 8.52 41.30 10.25
C GLY A 34 8.04 40.06 11.01
N LEU A 35 7.57 40.20 12.26
CA LEU A 35 7.34 39.04 13.13
C LEU A 35 6.03 38.28 12.84
N LEU A 36 5.02 38.95 12.30
CA LEU A 36 3.75 38.31 11.95
C LEU A 36 3.83 37.53 10.62
N LEU A 37 4.69 37.96 9.69
CA LEU A 37 4.77 37.33 8.37
C LEU A 37 5.43 35.94 8.43
N TRP A 38 6.49 35.78 9.25
CA TRP A 38 7.16 34.49 9.45
C TRP A 38 6.28 33.47 10.17
N ALA A 39 5.50 33.90 11.17
CA ALA A 39 4.57 33.04 11.89
C ALA A 39 3.43 32.53 10.99
N VAL A 40 2.91 33.39 10.10
CA VAL A 40 1.88 33.00 9.12
C VAL A 40 2.45 32.03 8.08
N THR A 41 3.65 32.26 7.53
CA THR A 41 4.26 31.32 6.58
C THR A 41 4.62 29.98 7.22
N ALA A 42 5.09 29.95 8.47
CA ALA A 42 5.38 28.70 9.17
C ALA A 42 4.09 27.90 9.45
N SER A 43 3.00 28.59 9.78
CA SER A 43 1.68 27.95 9.99
C SER A 43 1.12 27.37 8.70
N ILE A 44 1.27 28.08 7.58
CA ILE A 44 0.86 27.61 6.25
C ILE A 44 1.73 26.42 5.82
N GLN A 45 3.05 26.48 5.97
CA GLN A 45 3.96 25.36 5.67
C GLN A 45 3.65 24.13 6.54
N LEU A 46 3.30 24.31 7.82
CA LEU A 46 2.89 23.20 8.70
C LEU A 46 1.53 22.62 8.30
N TYR A 47 0.62 23.43 7.76
CA TYR A 47 -0.68 22.98 7.27
C TYR A 47 -0.55 22.22 5.95
N VAL A 48 0.24 22.75 5.00
CA VAL A 48 0.57 22.11 3.72
C VAL A 48 1.33 20.81 3.95
N ALA A 49 2.37 20.78 4.80
CA ALA A 49 3.08 19.54 5.13
C ALA A 49 2.18 18.49 5.81
N ARG A 50 1.17 18.91 6.59
CA ARG A 50 0.16 17.99 7.16
C ARG A 50 -0.85 17.51 6.11
N GLN A 51 -1.17 18.31 5.10
CA GLN A 51 -1.96 17.86 3.96
C GLN A 51 -1.15 16.90 3.09
N ASP A 52 0.07 17.24 2.71
CA ASP A 52 0.97 16.37 1.94
C ASP A 52 1.24 15.05 2.65
N ALA A 53 1.42 15.05 3.97
CA ALA A 53 1.57 13.83 4.76
C ALA A 53 0.29 12.97 4.79
N ARG A 54 -0.89 13.60 4.85
CA ARG A 54 -2.18 12.87 4.79
C ARG A 54 -2.42 12.30 3.40
N GLU A 55 -2.14 13.08 2.35
CA GLU A 55 -2.25 12.65 0.97
C GLU A 55 -1.26 11.53 0.65
N ALA A 56 0.00 11.64 1.09
CA ALA A 56 1.00 10.58 0.99
C ALA A 56 0.58 9.32 1.76
N THR A 57 -0.05 9.47 2.94
CA THR A 57 -0.55 8.32 3.73
C THR A 57 -1.70 7.61 3.02
N VAL A 58 -2.66 8.35 2.47
CA VAL A 58 -3.79 7.79 1.71
C VAL A 58 -3.29 7.13 0.42
N GLN A 59 -2.32 7.73 -0.25
CA GLN A 59 -1.71 7.20 -1.47
C GLN A 59 -0.93 5.90 -1.19
N THR A 60 -0.14 5.86 -0.11
CA THR A 60 0.58 4.66 0.35
C THR A 60 -0.40 3.54 0.75
N TYR A 61 -1.47 3.88 1.45
CA TYR A 61 -2.51 2.94 1.84
C TYR A 61 -3.21 2.31 0.62
N ASN A 62 -3.56 3.12 -0.39
CA ASN A 62 -4.19 2.63 -1.61
C ASN A 62 -3.23 1.80 -2.47
N MET A 63 -1.96 2.20 -2.57
CA MET A 63 -0.94 1.40 -3.25
C MET A 63 -0.71 0.05 -2.56
N GLY A 64 -0.68 0.02 -1.23
CA GLY A 64 -0.57 -1.23 -0.47
C GLY A 64 -1.73 -2.19 -0.71
N ARG A 65 -2.96 -1.68 -0.85
CA ARG A 65 -4.16 -2.48 -1.16
C ARG A 65 -4.10 -3.06 -2.57
N VAL A 66 -3.70 -2.27 -3.57
CA VAL A 66 -3.51 -2.73 -4.96
C VAL A 66 -2.44 -3.81 -5.04
N ALA A 67 -1.31 -3.62 -4.33
CA ALA A 67 -0.25 -4.63 -4.25
C ALA A 67 -0.77 -5.93 -3.60
N ALA A 68 -1.45 -5.84 -2.46
CA ALA A 68 -2.02 -7.00 -1.79
C ALA A 68 -3.02 -7.78 -2.67
N PHE A 69 -3.85 -7.08 -3.44
CA PHE A 69 -4.76 -7.69 -4.41
C PHE A 69 -4.01 -8.40 -5.55
N ARG A 70 -2.94 -7.81 -6.08
CA ARG A 70 -2.11 -8.44 -7.11
C ARG A 70 -1.39 -9.67 -6.57
N ASP A 71 -0.81 -9.58 -5.39
CA ASP A 71 -0.05 -10.66 -4.76
C ASP A 71 -0.93 -11.87 -4.44
N SER A 72 -2.13 -11.66 -3.90
CA SER A 72 -3.08 -12.77 -3.68
C SER A 72 -3.61 -13.36 -4.98
N GLY A 73 -3.74 -12.55 -6.04
CA GLY A 73 -4.07 -13.07 -7.36
C GLY A 73 -2.98 -14.01 -7.90
N ALA A 74 -1.72 -13.61 -7.75
CA ALA A 74 -0.59 -14.45 -8.15
C ALA A 74 -0.48 -15.74 -7.31
N ASP A 75 -0.82 -15.68 -6.01
CA ASP A 75 -0.87 -16.89 -5.18
C ASP A 75 -2.00 -17.83 -5.63
N LEU A 76 -3.20 -17.30 -5.92
CA LEU A 76 -4.30 -18.09 -6.49
C LEU A 76 -3.89 -18.80 -7.78
N ASP A 77 -3.22 -18.11 -8.70
CA ASP A 77 -2.73 -18.70 -9.96
C ASP A 77 -1.79 -19.89 -9.69
N LYS A 78 -0.86 -19.73 -8.73
CA LYS A 78 0.07 -20.80 -8.33
C LYS A 78 -0.66 -22.00 -7.72
N LYS A 79 -1.65 -21.79 -6.87
CA LYS A 79 -2.41 -22.89 -6.26
C LYS A 79 -3.25 -23.64 -7.29
N VAL A 80 -3.83 -22.94 -8.26
CA VAL A 80 -4.58 -23.57 -9.35
C VAL A 80 -3.66 -24.33 -10.31
N ALA A 81 -2.45 -23.81 -10.57
CA ALA A 81 -1.44 -24.55 -11.32
C ALA A 81 -1.07 -25.86 -10.61
N ALA A 82 -0.77 -25.80 -9.31
CA ALA A 82 -0.47 -26.99 -8.50
C ALA A 82 -1.63 -27.99 -8.46
N PHE A 83 -2.89 -27.52 -8.45
CA PHE A 83 -4.06 -28.38 -8.58
C PHE A 83 -4.08 -29.12 -9.93
N ASN A 84 -3.81 -28.43 -11.03
CA ASN A 84 -3.78 -29.05 -12.36
C ASN A 84 -2.61 -30.04 -12.51
N ASP A 85 -1.45 -29.73 -11.93
CA ASP A 85 -0.30 -30.63 -11.93
C ASP A 85 -0.62 -31.91 -11.14
N ALA A 86 -1.18 -31.78 -9.94
CA ALA A 86 -1.63 -32.92 -9.15
C ALA A 86 -2.70 -33.76 -9.87
N ALA A 87 -3.63 -33.11 -10.59
CA ALA A 87 -4.63 -33.80 -11.41
C ALA A 87 -4.00 -34.55 -12.58
N ALA A 88 -3.03 -33.94 -13.28
CA ALA A 88 -2.29 -34.53 -14.38
C ALA A 88 -1.44 -35.73 -13.95
N GLU A 89 -0.86 -35.67 -12.75
CA GLU A 89 -0.06 -36.74 -12.15
C GLU A 89 -0.90 -37.84 -11.49
N GLY A 90 -2.23 -37.68 -11.43
CA GLY A 90 -3.14 -38.64 -10.80
C GLY A 90 -3.00 -38.70 -9.27
N GLN A 91 -2.52 -37.62 -8.64
CA GLN A 91 -2.38 -37.51 -7.19
C GLN A 91 -3.72 -37.26 -6.50
N SER A 92 -3.75 -37.41 -5.17
CA SER A 92 -4.93 -37.04 -4.38
C SER A 92 -5.20 -35.54 -4.47
N LEU A 93 -6.41 -35.17 -4.86
CA LEU A 93 -6.80 -33.76 -5.03
C LEU A 93 -7.26 -33.09 -3.74
N SER A 94 -7.39 -33.81 -2.62
CA SER A 94 -7.99 -33.24 -1.40
C SER A 94 -7.22 -32.04 -0.84
N GLU A 95 -5.90 -32.17 -0.74
CA GLU A 95 -5.02 -31.14 -0.18
C GLU A 95 -4.90 -29.95 -1.14
N VAL A 96 -4.69 -30.21 -2.43
CA VAL A 96 -4.58 -29.14 -3.43
C VAL A 96 -5.90 -28.39 -3.62
N ARG A 97 -7.07 -29.04 -3.51
CA ARG A 97 -8.36 -28.33 -3.46
C ARG A 97 -8.47 -27.41 -2.25
N GLN A 98 -8.08 -27.90 -1.08
CA GLN A 98 -8.08 -27.06 0.12
C GLN A 98 -7.20 -25.83 -0.06
N ASN A 99 -5.99 -26.00 -0.59
CA ASN A 99 -5.07 -24.90 -0.88
C ASN A 99 -5.69 -23.87 -1.85
N VAL A 100 -6.39 -24.32 -2.90
CA VAL A 100 -7.11 -23.42 -3.81
C VAL A 100 -8.26 -22.69 -3.11
N ARG A 101 -9.04 -23.37 -2.26
CA ARG A 101 -10.12 -22.73 -1.47
C ARG A 101 -9.60 -21.60 -0.59
N GLU A 102 -8.49 -21.86 0.12
CA GLU A 102 -7.86 -20.87 1.00
C GLU A 102 -7.38 -19.65 0.19
N ALA A 103 -6.71 -19.88 -0.94
CA ALA A 103 -6.25 -18.80 -1.82
C ALA A 103 -7.41 -18.00 -2.44
N MET A 104 -8.49 -18.66 -2.85
CA MET A 104 -9.68 -17.96 -3.36
C MET A 104 -10.35 -17.13 -2.26
N ALA A 105 -10.46 -17.64 -1.03
CA ALA A 105 -11.06 -16.92 0.08
C ALA A 105 -10.25 -15.66 0.44
N ASP A 106 -8.92 -15.79 0.53
CA ASP A 106 -8.02 -14.64 0.74
C ASP A 106 -8.11 -13.62 -0.41
N HIS A 107 -8.09 -14.09 -1.66
CA HIS A 107 -8.18 -13.20 -2.81
C HIS A 107 -9.55 -12.51 -2.91
N ALA A 108 -10.65 -13.21 -2.61
CA ALA A 108 -11.98 -12.62 -2.55
C ALA A 108 -12.06 -11.55 -1.45
N ALA A 109 -11.51 -11.80 -0.26
CA ALA A 109 -11.48 -10.82 0.82
C ALA A 109 -10.73 -9.53 0.41
N LYS A 110 -9.58 -9.66 -0.26
CA LYS A 110 -8.81 -8.52 -0.80
C LYS A 110 -9.55 -7.79 -1.92
N THR A 111 -10.31 -8.51 -2.74
CA THR A 111 -11.18 -7.92 -3.77
C THR A 111 -12.31 -7.10 -3.13
N PHE A 112 -13.02 -7.66 -2.15
CA PHE A 112 -14.09 -6.97 -1.44
C PHE A 112 -13.58 -5.78 -0.65
N ALA A 113 -12.39 -5.90 -0.04
CA ALA A 113 -11.75 -4.78 0.62
C ALA A 113 -11.62 -3.61 -0.35
N MET A 114 -11.29 -3.84 -1.62
CA MET A 114 -11.12 -2.84 -2.69
C MET A 114 -12.40 -2.46 -3.47
N GLN A 115 -13.58 -2.86 -2.98
CA GLN A 115 -14.84 -2.62 -3.69
C GLN A 115 -15.14 -1.12 -3.93
N ASP A 116 -14.70 -0.25 -3.03
CA ASP A 116 -14.78 1.21 -3.16
C ASP A 116 -14.03 1.71 -4.40
N ALA A 117 -12.81 1.20 -4.65
CA ALA A 117 -11.99 1.57 -5.78
C ALA A 117 -12.47 0.93 -7.10
N PHE A 118 -12.81 -0.36 -7.05
CA PHE A 118 -13.25 -1.13 -8.22
C PHE A 118 -14.67 -0.77 -8.68
N GLY A 119 -15.54 -0.43 -7.74
CA GLY A 119 -16.97 -0.25 -7.97
C GLY A 119 -17.73 -1.57 -7.86
N LYS A 120 -18.87 -1.52 -7.18
CA LYS A 120 -19.71 -2.69 -6.82
C LYS A 120 -20.02 -3.62 -8.00
N THR A 121 -20.40 -3.06 -9.16
CA THR A 121 -20.75 -3.88 -10.34
C THR A 121 -19.57 -4.67 -10.88
N ALA A 122 -18.37 -4.08 -10.91
CA ALA A 122 -17.17 -4.75 -11.39
C ALA A 122 -16.71 -5.83 -10.40
N THR A 123 -16.74 -5.52 -9.10
CA THR A 123 -16.47 -6.49 -8.03
C THR A 123 -17.43 -7.69 -8.09
N ASN A 124 -18.73 -7.46 -8.30
CA ASN A 124 -19.70 -8.56 -8.38
C ASN A 124 -19.43 -9.49 -9.57
N ARG A 125 -19.18 -8.92 -10.77
CA ARG A 125 -18.81 -9.71 -11.95
C ARG A 125 -17.56 -10.55 -11.71
N TYR A 126 -16.56 -9.97 -11.07
CA TYR A 126 -15.34 -10.70 -10.72
C TYR A 126 -15.59 -11.84 -9.73
N SER A 127 -16.41 -11.59 -8.71
CA SER A 127 -16.81 -12.61 -7.75
C SER A 127 -17.57 -13.77 -8.41
N ASP A 128 -18.33 -13.51 -9.48
CA ASP A 128 -19.00 -14.57 -10.23
C ASP A 128 -18.00 -15.44 -11.02
N GLU A 129 -16.94 -14.85 -11.59
CA GLU A 129 -15.84 -15.61 -12.20
C GLU A 129 -15.05 -16.44 -11.17
N LEU A 130 -14.82 -15.91 -9.96
CA LEU A 130 -14.20 -16.67 -8.86
C LEU A 130 -15.07 -17.87 -8.43
N LYS A 131 -16.40 -17.72 -8.40
CA LYS A 131 -17.30 -18.85 -8.14
C LYS A 131 -17.25 -19.88 -9.25
N ALA A 132 -17.18 -19.46 -10.51
CA ALA A 132 -17.04 -20.39 -11.63
C ALA A 132 -15.74 -21.20 -11.54
N LEU A 133 -14.64 -20.57 -11.14
CA LEU A 133 -13.38 -21.25 -10.84
C LEU A 133 -13.52 -22.24 -9.69
N GLN A 134 -14.17 -21.84 -8.59
CA GLN A 134 -14.46 -22.74 -7.47
C GLN A 134 -15.21 -23.98 -7.94
N THR A 135 -16.32 -23.80 -8.66
CA THR A 135 -17.12 -24.92 -9.19
C THR A 135 -16.26 -25.85 -10.04
N ALA A 136 -15.45 -25.31 -10.96
CA ALA A 136 -14.58 -26.12 -11.81
C ALA A 136 -13.57 -26.95 -10.99
N VAL A 137 -12.96 -26.37 -9.95
CA VAL A 137 -11.97 -27.04 -9.08
C VAL A 137 -12.63 -28.15 -8.26
N GLU A 138 -13.86 -27.93 -7.78
CA GLU A 138 -14.62 -28.92 -7.01
C GLU A 138 -15.11 -30.09 -7.85
N GLU A 139 -15.57 -29.81 -9.07
CA GLU A 139 -16.11 -30.82 -9.99
C GLU A 139 -15.01 -31.63 -10.69
N THR A 140 -13.79 -31.11 -10.76
CA THR A 140 -12.67 -31.80 -11.41
C THR A 140 -12.13 -32.93 -10.52
N THR A 141 -12.29 -34.17 -10.98
CA THR A 141 -11.82 -35.38 -10.28
C THR A 141 -10.49 -35.93 -10.78
N ASP A 142 -10.06 -35.55 -11.98
CA ASP A 142 -8.87 -36.09 -12.66
C ASP A 142 -8.38 -35.14 -13.78
N ALA A 143 -7.25 -35.49 -14.39
CA ALA A 143 -6.62 -34.75 -15.49
C ALA A 143 -7.56 -34.45 -16.67
N THR A 144 -8.50 -35.35 -16.98
CA THR A 144 -9.37 -35.29 -18.16
C THR A 144 -10.32 -34.10 -18.09
N ASN A 145 -10.67 -33.65 -16.88
CA ASN A 145 -11.56 -32.51 -16.64
C ASN A 145 -10.81 -31.21 -16.27
N SER A 146 -9.47 -31.23 -16.19
CA SER A 146 -8.65 -30.06 -15.82
C SER A 146 -8.77 -28.86 -16.78
N GLY A 147 -9.16 -29.10 -18.04
CA GLY A 147 -9.38 -28.04 -19.03
C GLY A 147 -10.45 -27.02 -18.62
N ALA A 148 -11.46 -27.44 -17.86
CA ALA A 148 -12.48 -26.55 -17.31
C ALA A 148 -11.88 -25.59 -16.25
N VAL A 149 -10.97 -26.08 -15.41
CA VAL A 149 -10.26 -25.30 -14.39
C VAL A 149 -9.36 -24.25 -15.04
N ILE A 150 -8.59 -24.63 -16.07
CA ILE A 150 -7.74 -23.69 -16.82
C ILE A 150 -8.60 -22.61 -17.49
N THR A 151 -9.73 -22.99 -18.08
CA THR A 151 -10.64 -22.04 -18.73
C THR A 151 -11.21 -21.05 -17.71
N ALA A 152 -11.64 -21.52 -16.54
CA ALA A 152 -12.17 -20.67 -15.49
C ALA A 152 -11.08 -19.74 -14.93
N LEU A 153 -9.86 -20.25 -14.71
CA LEU A 153 -8.72 -19.44 -14.27
C LEU A 153 -8.39 -18.34 -15.28
N SER A 154 -8.43 -18.64 -16.59
CA SER A 154 -8.20 -17.64 -17.62
C SER A 154 -9.23 -16.50 -17.57
N LYS A 155 -10.50 -16.80 -17.30
CA LYS A 155 -11.53 -15.77 -17.13
C LYS A 155 -11.29 -14.91 -15.90
N VAL A 156 -10.91 -15.54 -14.78
CA VAL A 156 -10.50 -14.83 -13.56
C VAL A 156 -9.30 -13.92 -13.84
N TYR A 157 -8.27 -14.40 -14.53
CA TYR A 157 -7.10 -13.58 -14.90
C TYR A 157 -7.48 -12.35 -15.74
N VAL A 158 -8.31 -12.53 -16.77
CA VAL A 158 -8.78 -11.44 -17.64
C VAL A 158 -9.62 -10.44 -16.84
N ALA A 159 -10.51 -10.91 -15.97
CA ALA A 159 -11.32 -10.02 -15.15
C ALA A 159 -10.49 -9.27 -14.10
N ARG A 160 -9.46 -9.92 -13.52
CA ARG A 160 -8.52 -9.35 -12.56
C ARG A 160 -7.67 -8.24 -13.17
N THR A 161 -7.10 -8.49 -14.34
CA THR A 161 -6.31 -7.49 -15.09
C THR A 161 -7.15 -6.27 -15.43
N LYS A 162 -8.38 -6.49 -15.91
CA LYS A 162 -9.34 -5.40 -16.16
C LYS A 162 -9.64 -4.56 -14.92
N LEU A 163 -9.90 -5.19 -13.77
CA LEU A 163 -10.12 -4.50 -12.50
C LEU A 163 -8.91 -3.64 -12.08
N ALA A 164 -7.71 -4.18 -12.20
CA ALA A 164 -6.48 -3.47 -11.86
C ALA A 164 -6.22 -2.28 -12.81
N ASP A 165 -6.47 -2.46 -14.10
CA ASP A 165 -6.30 -1.42 -15.11
C ASP A 165 -7.30 -0.28 -14.93
N ASP A 166 -8.57 -0.60 -14.62
CA ASP A 166 -9.61 0.40 -14.39
C ASP A 166 -9.28 1.29 -13.17
N VAL A 167 -8.71 0.72 -12.10
CA VAL A 167 -8.23 1.51 -10.95
C VAL A 167 -7.02 2.36 -11.30
N THR A 168 -6.07 1.81 -12.07
CA THR A 168 -4.88 2.55 -12.50
C THR A 168 -5.26 3.73 -13.40
N LYS A 169 -6.21 3.55 -14.32
CA LYS A 169 -6.74 4.62 -15.17
C LYS A 169 -7.46 5.70 -14.36
N LYS A 170 -8.32 5.34 -13.40
CA LYS A 170 -8.98 6.31 -12.51
C LYS A 170 -7.99 7.10 -11.65
N ALA A 171 -6.85 6.52 -11.30
CA ALA A 171 -5.82 7.19 -10.52
C ALA A 171 -4.93 8.14 -11.34
N THR A 172 -4.98 8.08 -12.67
CA THR A 172 -4.12 8.84 -13.60
C THR A 172 -4.89 9.81 -14.50
N ALA A 173 -6.22 9.79 -14.46
CA ALA A 173 -7.12 10.69 -15.18
C ALA A 173 -7.59 11.85 -14.29
#